data_AF-A0A852K4F5-F1
#
_entry.id   AF-A0A852K4F5-F1
#
_cell.length_a   1.000
_cell.length_b   1.000
_cell.length_c   1.000
_cell.angle_alpha   90.00
_cell.angle_beta   90.00
_cell.angle_gamma   90.00
#
_symmetry.space_group_name_H-M   'P 1'
#
loop_
_entity.id
_entity.type
_entity.pdbx_description
1 polymer ?
#
loop_
_entity_poly.entity_id
_entity_poly.type
_entity_poly.pdbx_seq_one_letter_code
_entity_poly.pdbx_strand_id
1 'polypeptide(L)'
;LNEFRFSKITRNDMYHVGELLALLNERYEISNPQLAEPHVLAALRDKANFKNFKAKPFSMAEFYNRTGHDLADMLLQCSFRGTGCTARNFTVVSA
;
A
#
# COMPACT_ATOMS: atom_id res chain seq x y z
N LEU A 1 10.92 -7.90 -0.57
CA LEU A 1 10.53 -6.95 0.50
C LEU A 1 9.15 -6.38 0.15
N ASN A 2 8.38 -5.90 1.13
CA ASN A 2 7.02 -5.38 0.90
C ASN A 2 7.05 -3.91 0.47
N GLU A 3 6.35 -3.57 -0.61
CA GLU A 3 6.35 -2.22 -1.17
C GLU A 3 5.32 -1.31 -0.51
N PHE A 4 4.17 -1.84 -0.11
CA PHE A 4 3.02 -1.03 0.32
C PHE A 4 2.34 -1.59 1.57
N ARG A 5 1.84 -0.70 2.42
CA ARG A 5 0.96 -1.06 3.53
C ARG A 5 -0.45 -1.29 3.01
N PHE A 6 -0.91 -2.54 3.08
CA PHE A 6 -2.28 -2.92 2.68
C PHE A 6 -3.36 -2.08 3.36
N SER A 7 -3.16 -1.70 4.63
CA SER A 7 -4.09 -0.86 5.40
C SER A 7 -4.29 0.54 4.82
N LYS A 8 -3.33 1.04 4.02
CA LYS A 8 -3.39 2.37 3.37
C LYS A 8 -3.92 2.32 1.94
N ILE A 9 -4.08 1.14 1.34
CA ILE A 9 -4.65 0.97 0.00
C ILE A 9 -6.15 1.28 0.05
N THR A 10 -6.62 2.14 -0.84
CA THR A 10 -8.02 2.54 -0.98
C THR A 10 -8.70 1.82 -2.14
N ARG A 11 -10.03 1.93 -2.25
CA ARG A 11 -10.78 1.45 -3.42
C ARG A 11 -10.34 2.14 -4.72
N ASN A 12 -9.94 3.41 -4.68
CA ASN A 12 -9.44 4.10 -5.86
C ASN A 12 -8.09 3.54 -6.31
N ASP A 13 -7.20 3.25 -5.36
CA ASP A 13 -5.92 2.60 -5.66
C ASP A 13 -6.15 1.20 -6.24
N MET A 14 -7.05 0.41 -5.63
CA MET A 14 -7.42 -0.91 -6.12
C MET A 14 -7.97 -0.87 -7.54
N TYR A 15 -8.71 0.18 -7.89
CA TYR A 15 -9.22 0.38 -9.25
C TYR A 15 -8.11 0.71 -10.26
N HIS A 16 -7.16 1.59 -9.91
CA HIS A 16 -6.13 2.04 -10.87
C HIS A 16 -4.94 1.09 -10.99
N VAL A 17 -4.53 0.46 -9.89
CA VAL A 17 -3.30 -0.35 -9.82
C VAL A 17 -3.51 -1.74 -9.21
N GLY A 18 -4.75 -2.17 -8.95
CA GLY A 18 -5.01 -3.49 -8.35
C GLY A 18 -4.45 -4.65 -9.16
N GLU A 19 -4.50 -4.58 -10.49
CA GLU A 19 -3.89 -5.56 -11.39
C GLU A 19 -2.35 -5.51 -11.34
N LEU A 20 -1.77 -4.30 -11.38
CA LEU A 20 -0.32 -4.10 -11.27
C LEU A 20 0.24 -4.69 -9.96
N LEU A 21 -0.53 -4.61 -8.87
CA LEU A 21 -0.18 -5.18 -7.57
C LEU A 21 -0.48 -6.69 -7.46
N ALA A 22 -0.95 -7.33 -8.54
CA ALA A 22 -1.43 -8.70 -8.58
C ALA A 22 -2.54 -9.02 -7.54
N LEU A 23 -3.24 -7.99 -7.05
CA LEU A 23 -4.38 -8.14 -6.14
C LEU A 23 -5.69 -8.37 -6.90
N LEU A 24 -5.77 -7.87 -8.13
CA LEU A 24 -6.86 -8.12 -9.07
C LEU A 24 -6.37 -8.83 -10.34
N ASN A 25 -7.30 -9.46 -11.05
CA ASN A 25 -7.10 -9.95 -12.40
C ASN A 25 -7.61 -8.92 -13.45
N GLU A 26 -7.44 -9.22 -14.74
CA GLU A 26 -7.92 -8.39 -15.88
C GLU A 26 -9.44 -8.11 -15.85
N ARG A 27 -10.21 -8.90 -15.08
CA ARG A 27 -11.67 -8.75 -14.91
C ARG A 27 -12.04 -7.94 -13.66
N TYR A 28 -11.07 -7.32 -12.99
CA TYR A 28 -11.24 -6.57 -11.74
C TYR A 28 -11.76 -7.43 -10.57
N GLU A 29 -11.46 -8.72 -10.58
CA GLU A 29 -11.80 -9.66 -9.51
C GLU A 29 -10.56 -9.99 -8.68
N ILE A 30 -10.77 -10.37 -7.40
CA ILE A 30 -9.67 -10.70 -6.49
C ILE A 30 -8.85 -11.87 -7.01
N SER A 31 -7.55 -11.64 -7.17
CA SER A 31 -6.58 -12.68 -7.53
C SER A 31 -6.31 -13.62 -6.35
N ASN A 32 -6.24 -14.92 -6.61
CA ASN A 32 -5.84 -15.96 -5.66
C ASN A 32 -6.52 -15.85 -4.26
N PRO A 33 -7.86 -15.78 -4.17
CA PRO A 33 -8.56 -15.53 -2.91
C PRO A 33 -8.31 -16.59 -1.82
N GLN A 34 -7.87 -17.78 -2.21
CA GLN A 34 -7.55 -18.90 -1.31
C GLN A 34 -6.27 -18.67 -0.49
N LEU A 35 -5.43 -17.71 -0.89
CA LEU A 35 -4.18 -17.37 -0.18
C LEU A 35 -4.40 -16.33 0.93
N ALA A 36 -5.57 -15.70 0.98
CA ALA A 36 -5.87 -14.65 1.94
C ALA A 36 -6.59 -15.22 3.18
N GLU A 37 -6.17 -14.79 4.36
CA GLU A 37 -6.93 -15.03 5.57
C GLU A 37 -8.35 -14.42 5.47
N PRO A 38 -9.37 -14.97 6.15
CA PRO A 38 -10.76 -14.54 5.97
C PRO A 38 -10.99 -13.04 6.18
N HIS A 39 -10.30 -12.44 7.16
CA HIS A 39 -10.41 -11.02 7.46
C HIS A 39 -9.75 -10.14 6.39
N VAL A 40 -8.62 -10.60 5.83
CA VAL A 40 -7.94 -9.93 4.70
C VAL A 40 -8.80 -10.03 3.45
N LEU A 41 -9.38 -11.20 3.18
CA LEU A 41 -10.27 -11.41 2.04
C LEU A 41 -11.53 -10.53 2.13
N ALA A 42 -12.09 -10.34 3.32
CA ALA A 42 -13.19 -9.41 3.53
C ALA A 42 -12.80 -7.96 3.22
N ALA A 43 -11.61 -7.52 3.66
CA ALA A 43 -11.08 -6.20 3.32
C ALA A 43 -10.80 -6.04 1.82
N LEU A 44 -10.26 -7.07 1.16
CA LEU A 44 -10.08 -7.10 -0.29
C LEU A 44 -11.41 -6.96 -1.02
N ARG A 45 -12.45 -7.69 -0.60
CA ARG A 45 -13.81 -7.59 -1.17
C ARG A 45 -14.41 -6.20 -1.05
N ASP A 46 -14.25 -5.55 0.10
CA ASP A 46 -14.71 -4.17 0.28
C ASP A 46 -13.95 -3.18 -0.63
N LYS A 47 -12.62 -3.33 -0.73
CA LYS A 47 -11.77 -2.49 -1.58
C LYS A 47 -11.94 -2.77 -3.07
N ALA A 48 -12.37 -3.97 -3.47
CA ALA A 48 -12.63 -4.37 -4.85
C ALA A 48 -14.11 -4.26 -5.27
N ASN A 49 -14.98 -3.72 -4.40
CA ASN A 49 -16.38 -3.50 -4.76
C ASN A 49 -16.52 -2.24 -5.63
N PHE A 50 -16.54 -2.42 -6.94
CA PHE A 50 -16.66 -1.33 -7.92
C PHE A 50 -18.10 -1.03 -8.36
N LYS A 51 -19.12 -1.62 -7.71
CA LYS A 51 -20.52 -1.33 -8.05
C LYS A 51 -20.83 0.15 -7.79
N ASN A 52 -21.28 0.86 -8.84
CA ASN A 52 -21.52 2.31 -8.81
C ASN A 52 -20.29 3.14 -8.39
N PHE A 53 -19.08 2.60 -8.55
CA PHE A 53 -17.86 3.32 -8.20
C PHE A 53 -17.52 4.34 -9.28
N LYS A 54 -17.26 5.58 -8.85
CA LYS A 54 -16.73 6.63 -9.72
C LYS A 54 -15.26 6.84 -9.38
N ALA A 55 -14.39 6.44 -10.30
CA ALA A 55 -12.96 6.61 -10.15
C ALA A 55 -12.60 8.10 -10.01
N LYS A 56 -11.63 8.37 -9.13
CA LYS A 56 -11.04 9.70 -8.95
C LYS A 56 -9.68 9.74 -9.67
N PRO A 57 -9.17 10.94 -10.00
CA PRO A 57 -7.80 11.08 -10.50
C PRO A 57 -6.79 10.35 -9.62
N PHE A 58 -5.74 9.82 -10.24
CA PHE A 58 -4.74 8.99 -9.59
C PHE A 58 -3.33 9.41 -10.00
N SER A 59 -2.38 9.30 -9.08
CA SER A 59 -0.97 9.59 -9.30
C SER A 59 -0.13 8.53 -8.60
N MET A 60 0.79 7.90 -9.34
CA MET A 60 1.72 6.93 -8.77
C MET A 60 2.60 7.56 -7.69
N ALA A 61 3.06 8.80 -7.87
CA ALA A 61 3.88 9.49 -6.88
C ALA A 61 3.12 9.70 -5.55
N GLU A 62 1.84 10.07 -5.61
CA GLU A 62 0.98 10.18 -4.42
C GLU A 62 0.77 8.80 -3.78
N PHE A 63 0.50 7.79 -4.59
CA PHE A 63 0.29 6.42 -4.14
C PHE A 63 1.50 5.88 -3.38
N TYR A 64 2.72 6.02 -3.90
CA TYR A 64 3.95 5.62 -3.22
C TYR A 64 4.13 6.37 -1.90
N ASN A 65 3.96 7.70 -1.90
CA ASN A 65 4.16 8.50 -0.71
C ASN A 65 3.19 8.15 0.43
N ARG A 66 1.91 7.88 0.11
CA ARG A 66 0.88 7.56 1.10
C ARG A 66 0.93 6.10 1.55
N THR A 67 1.10 5.17 0.62
CA THR A 67 0.97 3.73 0.91
C THR A 67 2.29 3.05 1.28
N GLY A 68 3.43 3.64 0.90
CA GLY A 68 4.76 3.19 1.30
C GLY A 68 4.96 3.21 2.81
N HIS A 69 5.96 2.50 3.31
CA HIS A 69 6.21 2.39 4.74
C HIS A 69 6.82 3.68 5.32
N ASP A 70 6.31 4.12 6.46
CA ASP A 70 6.83 5.27 7.20
C ASP A 70 7.97 4.80 8.10
N LEU A 71 9.14 5.42 7.93
CA LEU A 71 10.32 5.07 8.72
C LEU A 71 10.13 5.39 10.20
N ALA A 72 9.32 6.39 10.56
CA ALA A 72 9.03 6.70 11.95
C ALA A 72 8.34 5.54 12.68
N ASP A 73 7.51 4.77 11.98
CA ASP A 73 6.83 3.59 12.53
C ASP A 73 7.76 2.36 12.59
N MET A 74 8.76 2.30 11.71
CA MET A 74 9.65 1.13 11.58
C MET A 74 10.96 1.26 12.37
N LEU A 75 11.47 2.47 12.55
CA LEU A 75 12.78 2.72 13.14
C LEU A 75 12.72 2.61 14.67
N LEU A 76 12.91 1.39 15.17
CA LEU A 76 12.90 1.12 16.61
C LEU A 76 14.12 1.72 17.33
N GLN A 77 15.29 1.67 16.70
CA GLN A 77 16.53 2.23 17.25
C GLN A 77 17.47 2.66 16.12
N CYS A 78 18.17 3.77 16.33
CA CYS A 78 19.17 4.29 15.41
C CYS A 78 20.33 4.90 16.20
N SER A 79 21.57 4.55 15.83
CA SER A 79 22.77 5.18 16.38
C SER A 79 23.83 5.30 15.31
N PHE A 80 24.49 6.46 15.28
CA PHE A 80 25.67 6.69 14.45
C PHE A 80 26.80 7.21 15.34
N ARG A 81 27.90 6.46 15.41
CA ARG A 81 29.07 6.78 16.25
C ARG A 81 28.71 7.03 17.72
N GLY A 82 27.78 6.23 18.26
CA GLY A 82 27.31 6.35 19.65
C GLY A 82 26.29 7.47 19.87
N THR A 83 25.96 8.27 18.86
CA THR A 83 24.92 9.31 18.95
C THR A 83 23.60 8.78 18.41
N GLY A 84 22.52 8.92 19.18
CA GLY A 84 21.18 8.53 18.74
C GLY A 84 20.72 9.31 17.50
N CYS A 85 20.03 8.63 16.59
CA CYS A 85 19.37 9.24 15.44
C CYS A 85 17.87 8.93 15.43
N THR A 86 17.13 9.64 14.58
CA THR A 86 15.69 9.49 14.41
C THR A 86 15.35 9.35 12.93
N ALA A 87 14.08 9.05 12.61
CA ALA A 87 13.62 9.00 11.22
C ALA A 87 13.86 10.33 10.45
N ARG A 88 13.94 11.47 11.15
CA ARG A 88 14.23 12.78 10.55
C ARG A 88 15.66 12.91 10.00
N ASN A 89 16.56 12.00 10.38
CA ASN A 89 17.93 11.96 9.85
C ASN A 89 18.01 11.21 8.51
N PHE A 90 16.90 10.65 8.03
CA PHE A 90 16.81 9.95 6.76
C PHE A 90 16.06 10.80 5.74
N THR A 91 16.49 10.75 4.49
CA THR A 91 15.82 11.43 3.37
C THR A 91 15.12 10.39 2.52
N VAL A 92 13.85 10.62 2.21
CA VAL A 92 13.09 9.78 1.27
C VAL A 92 13.69 9.94 -0.12
N VAL A 93 14.02 8.82 -0.77
CA VAL A 93 14.43 8.81 -2.17
C VAL A 93 13.18 8.58 -3.01
N SER A 94 12.76 9.59 -3.78
CA SER A 94 11.72 9.45 -4.79
C SER A 94 12.35 9.20 -6.16
N ALA A 95 11.85 8.19 -6.89
CA ALA A 95 12.15 7.97 -8.29
C ALA A 95 11.27 8.83 -9.20
#